data_AF-A0A1S6WTL1-F1
#
_entry.id   AF-A0A1S6WTL1-F1
#
_cell.length_a   1.000
_cell.length_b   1.000
_cell.length_c   1.000
_cell.angle_alpha   90.00
_cell.angle_beta   90.00
_cell.angle_gamma   90.00
#
_symmetry.space_group_name_H-M   'P 1'
#
loop_
_entity.id
_entity.type
_entity.pdbx_description
1 polymer ?
#
loop_
_entity_poly.entity_id
_entity_poly.type
_entity_poly.pdbx_seq_one_letter_code
_entity_poly.pdbx_strand_id
1 'polypeptide(L)'
;MAKTEKLGMELPQEGRFISAEFPLLRKNLTIIDQAVSDLDEKVDEKAPSQHTHVMSEISGLEDALSGKMEADKTFALVDLTDVESANDAAENHVLYKSGKDHFAFSSAQSLVGEHQHTIEDITGLEEYVESVNEGLTNYGRLSGRNEWKDTNVFKGKISVEKDIELTEISSLTLKQNDKVVTNLNATGSSLKGPLKVDDELVYTKPQADKAISEAIEKLKQSLTDENSSCSVVINKLIDWPELADAELLYTQSGKIEWPDWITDEAVVEIQAWGGGGSGGGSTNDYWPGGGGGGGGGSVWYGYKRALKGRENFVIGKGGASVQNKNVSGNAGGDTTIGDDFIKATGGRGGGAGRTNSDKLGEGGEGGKGEKVGNFVDGRPGLAKHSYGSPGTKGTHYLMSGHGGDAGGDTSRGGCGGIGTGRLISGKPGRGFGGGGSGAHGNNMKTSIETNGNDSISGSGADGAVLIRIWKKPYEKE
;
A
#
# COMPACT_ATOMS: atom_id res chain seq x y z
N MET A 1 -46.97 -8.06 -84.16
CA MET A 1 -47.26 -9.45 -83.72
C MET A 1 -46.11 -9.91 -82.85
N ALA A 2 -46.38 -10.67 -81.78
CA ALA A 2 -45.32 -11.19 -80.92
C ALA A 2 -44.55 -12.33 -81.63
N LYS A 3 -43.23 -12.41 -81.42
CA LYS A 3 -42.34 -13.42 -82.01
C LYS A 3 -41.50 -14.09 -80.93
N THR A 4 -41.03 -15.32 -81.17
CA THR A 4 -40.09 -16.00 -80.28
C THR A 4 -38.72 -15.34 -80.33
N GLU A 5 -38.03 -15.27 -79.19
CA GLU A 5 -36.77 -14.55 -79.04
C GLU A 5 -35.60 -15.16 -79.82
N LYS A 6 -35.41 -16.48 -79.75
CA LYS A 6 -34.22 -17.13 -80.35
C LYS A 6 -34.33 -17.42 -81.84
N LEU A 7 -35.51 -17.85 -82.29
CA LEU A 7 -35.74 -18.27 -83.68
C LEU A 7 -36.60 -17.28 -84.48
N GLY A 8 -37.03 -16.16 -83.86
CA GLY A 8 -37.79 -15.11 -84.55
C GLY A 8 -39.14 -15.55 -85.13
N MET A 9 -39.68 -16.68 -84.69
CA MET A 9 -40.91 -17.29 -85.20
C MET A 9 -42.15 -16.52 -84.74
N GLU A 10 -43.11 -16.29 -85.64
CA GLU A 10 -44.35 -15.58 -85.28
C GLU A 10 -45.27 -16.43 -84.42
N LEU A 11 -45.79 -15.87 -83.33
CA LEU A 11 -46.73 -16.56 -82.46
C LEU A 11 -48.15 -16.49 -83.04
N PRO A 12 -48.96 -17.55 -82.87
CA PRO A 12 -50.36 -17.52 -83.25
C PRO A 12 -51.13 -16.41 -82.55
N GLN A 13 -52.05 -15.79 -83.28
CA GLN A 13 -52.87 -14.69 -82.76
C GLN A 13 -54.36 -15.00 -82.84
N GLU A 14 -55.07 -14.88 -81.72
CA GLU A 14 -56.52 -15.05 -81.66
C GLU A 14 -57.26 -14.03 -82.55
N GLY A 15 -58.31 -14.51 -83.23
CA GLY A 15 -59.12 -13.73 -84.17
C GLY A 15 -58.57 -13.65 -85.60
N ARG A 16 -57.37 -14.16 -85.88
CA ARG A 16 -56.85 -14.28 -87.24
C ARG A 16 -57.48 -15.47 -87.96
N PHE A 17 -57.85 -15.30 -89.22
CA PHE A 17 -58.40 -16.41 -90.01
C PHE A 17 -57.38 -17.55 -90.12
N ILE A 18 -57.86 -18.78 -89.92
CA ILE A 18 -57.04 -20.01 -89.94
C ILE A 18 -56.25 -20.14 -91.25
N SER A 19 -56.81 -19.67 -92.37
CA SER A 19 -56.14 -19.68 -93.67
C SER A 19 -54.87 -18.83 -93.72
N ALA A 20 -54.76 -17.79 -92.88
CA ALA A 20 -53.55 -16.98 -92.74
C ALA A 20 -52.59 -17.53 -91.67
N GLU A 21 -53.10 -18.29 -90.70
CA GLU A 21 -52.29 -18.84 -89.61
C GLU A 21 -51.55 -20.13 -90.01
N PHE A 22 -52.16 -20.97 -90.84
CA PHE A 22 -51.58 -22.26 -91.24
C PHE A 22 -50.24 -22.13 -92.00
N PRO A 23 -50.05 -21.18 -92.94
CA PRO A 23 -48.75 -20.96 -93.58
C PRO A 23 -47.67 -20.48 -92.61
N LEU A 24 -48.02 -19.68 -91.60
CA LEU A 24 -47.08 -19.20 -90.58
C LEU A 24 -46.60 -20.35 -89.70
N LEU A 25 -47.51 -21.22 -89.27
CA LEU A 25 -47.15 -22.43 -88.51
C LEU A 25 -46.19 -23.33 -89.30
N ARG A 26 -46.46 -23.58 -90.58
CA ARG A 26 -45.57 -24.38 -91.43
C ARG A 26 -44.17 -23.77 -91.51
N LYS A 27 -44.08 -22.46 -91.74
CA LYS A 27 -42.80 -21.75 -91.79
C LYS A 27 -42.02 -21.88 -90.49
N ASN A 28 -42.70 -21.71 -89.35
CA ASN A 28 -42.06 -21.84 -88.04
C ASN A 28 -41.55 -23.27 -87.80
N LEU A 29 -42.32 -24.30 -88.16
CA LEU A 29 -41.87 -25.69 -88.01
C LEU A 29 -40.62 -25.98 -88.83
N THR A 30 -40.51 -25.44 -90.06
CA THR A 30 -39.27 -25.58 -90.85
C THR A 30 -38.08 -24.86 -90.21
N ILE A 31 -38.29 -23.71 -89.57
CA ILE A 31 -37.22 -23.00 -88.85
C ILE A 31 -36.72 -23.82 -87.65
N ILE A 32 -37.63 -24.49 -86.93
CA ILE A 32 -37.25 -25.36 -85.79
C ILE A 32 -36.43 -26.56 -86.28
N ASP A 33 -36.89 -27.23 -87.34
CA ASP A 33 -36.22 -28.42 -87.88
C ASP A 33 -34.77 -28.13 -88.29
N GLN A 34 -34.55 -27.00 -88.98
CA GLN A 34 -33.19 -26.57 -89.34
C GLN A 34 -32.34 -26.27 -88.11
N ALA A 35 -32.89 -25.57 -87.11
CA ALA A 35 -32.14 -25.23 -85.90
C ALA A 35 -31.74 -26.46 -85.07
N VAL A 36 -32.55 -27.54 -85.11
CA VAL A 36 -32.21 -28.81 -84.49
C VAL A 36 -31.09 -29.51 -85.28
N SER A 37 -31.18 -29.56 -86.61
CA SER A 37 -30.13 -30.13 -87.46
C SER A 37 -28.78 -29.44 -87.25
N ASP A 38 -28.75 -28.11 -87.18
CA ASP A 38 -27.53 -27.32 -86.95
C ASP A 38 -26.92 -27.58 -85.56
N LEU A 39 -27.76 -27.95 -84.58
CA LEU A 39 -27.30 -28.26 -83.23
C LEU A 39 -26.63 -29.63 -83.19
N ASP A 40 -27.24 -30.64 -83.84
CA ASP A 40 -26.68 -32.00 -83.90
C ASP A 40 -25.30 -31.99 -84.56
N GLU A 41 -25.13 -31.29 -85.69
CA GLU A 41 -23.83 -31.19 -86.38
C GLU A 41 -22.75 -30.59 -85.47
N LYS A 42 -23.08 -29.52 -84.72
CA LYS A 42 -22.14 -28.88 -83.78
C LYS A 42 -21.81 -29.72 -82.56
N VAL A 43 -22.68 -30.65 -82.17
CA VAL A 43 -22.44 -31.56 -81.05
C VAL A 43 -21.51 -32.69 -81.49
N ASP A 44 -21.71 -33.23 -82.69
CA ASP A 44 -20.88 -34.29 -83.24
C ASP A 44 -19.41 -33.85 -83.44
N GLU A 45 -19.16 -32.58 -83.74
CA GLU A 45 -17.79 -32.04 -83.85
C GLU A 45 -17.06 -31.89 -82.52
N LYS A 46 -17.75 -31.91 -81.37
CA LYS A 46 -17.15 -31.56 -80.07
C LYS A 46 -16.43 -32.69 -79.36
N ALA A 47 -16.46 -33.92 -79.87
CA ALA A 47 -15.68 -35.01 -79.28
C ALA A 47 -15.36 -36.15 -80.27
N PRO A 48 -14.17 -36.16 -80.90
CA PRO A 48 -13.63 -37.39 -81.48
C PRO A 48 -13.43 -38.42 -80.34
N SER A 49 -13.84 -39.67 -80.56
CA SER A 49 -13.91 -40.72 -79.51
C SER A 49 -12.59 -41.11 -78.83
N GLN A 50 -11.44 -40.55 -79.24
CA GLN A 50 -10.17 -40.68 -78.53
C GLN A 50 -9.40 -39.36 -78.57
N HIS A 51 -9.36 -38.68 -77.42
CA HIS A 51 -8.54 -37.51 -77.19
C HIS A 51 -7.26 -37.95 -76.45
N THR A 52 -6.10 -37.80 -77.08
CA THR A 52 -4.78 -38.07 -76.48
C THR A 52 -3.88 -36.86 -76.64
N HIS A 53 -2.99 -36.62 -75.67
CA HIS A 53 -1.93 -35.61 -75.77
C HIS A 53 -0.55 -36.25 -75.80
N VAL A 54 0.36 -35.71 -76.62
CA VAL A 54 1.78 -36.05 -76.53
C VAL A 54 2.47 -35.17 -75.49
N MET A 55 3.60 -35.63 -74.94
CA MET A 55 4.31 -34.97 -73.83
C MET A 55 4.63 -33.49 -74.09
N SER A 56 5.01 -33.16 -75.33
CA SER A 56 5.32 -31.80 -75.77
C SER A 56 4.12 -30.85 -75.76
N GLU A 57 2.89 -31.38 -75.74
CA GLU A 57 1.66 -30.58 -75.65
C GLU A 57 1.35 -30.16 -74.20
N ILE A 58 2.01 -30.77 -73.21
CA ILE A 58 1.85 -30.43 -71.79
C ILE A 58 3.00 -29.50 -71.39
N SER A 59 2.76 -28.20 -71.54
CA SER A 59 3.74 -27.16 -71.20
C SER A 59 4.26 -27.32 -69.77
N GLY A 60 5.59 -27.42 -69.61
CA GLY A 60 6.28 -27.55 -68.33
C GLY A 60 6.47 -28.98 -67.82
N LEU A 61 5.98 -30.01 -68.52
CA LEU A 61 6.15 -31.41 -68.08
C LEU A 61 7.60 -31.91 -68.22
N GLU A 62 8.30 -31.53 -69.28
CA GLU A 62 9.72 -31.89 -69.46
C GLU A 62 10.62 -31.20 -68.43
N ASP A 63 10.34 -29.93 -68.12
CA ASP A 63 11.05 -29.20 -67.06
C ASP A 63 10.80 -29.83 -65.68
N ALA A 64 9.55 -30.21 -65.40
CA ALA A 64 9.18 -30.85 -64.15
C ALA A 64 9.86 -32.22 -63.96
N LEU A 65 10.07 -32.98 -65.04
CA LEU A 65 10.79 -34.25 -64.98
C LEU A 65 12.30 -34.07 -64.91
N SER A 66 12.85 -33.08 -65.63
CA SER A 66 14.28 -32.75 -65.56
C SER A 66 14.71 -32.23 -64.19
N GLY A 67 13.76 -31.68 -63.41
CA GLY A 67 13.97 -31.29 -62.02
C GLY A 67 13.90 -32.43 -61.00
N LYS A 68 13.51 -33.66 -61.40
CA LYS A 68 13.50 -34.82 -60.50
C LYS A 68 14.87 -35.48 -60.47
N MET A 69 15.20 -36.08 -59.32
CA MET A 69 16.50 -36.73 -59.10
C MET A 69 16.57 -38.11 -59.77
N GLU A 70 17.74 -38.46 -60.30
CA GLU A 70 18.03 -39.79 -60.85
C GLU A 70 17.92 -40.90 -59.79
N ALA A 71 17.41 -42.05 -60.20
CA ALA A 71 17.04 -43.14 -59.30
C ALA A 71 18.23 -43.85 -58.61
N ASP A 72 19.43 -43.73 -59.16
CA ASP A 72 20.66 -44.39 -58.70
C ASP A 72 21.61 -43.46 -57.93
N LYS A 73 21.22 -42.20 -57.73
CA LYS A 73 22.04 -41.22 -57.03
C LYS A 73 22.14 -41.55 -55.53
N THR A 74 23.36 -41.56 -54.99
CA THR A 74 23.64 -41.73 -53.55
C THR A 74 24.27 -40.46 -52.97
N PHE A 75 24.11 -40.24 -51.66
CA PHE A 75 24.65 -39.09 -50.94
C PHE A 75 25.61 -39.55 -49.84
N ALA A 76 26.76 -38.90 -49.71
CA ALA A 76 27.61 -39.09 -48.54
C ALA A 76 27.03 -38.29 -47.36
N LEU A 77 27.16 -38.84 -46.13
CA LEU A 77 26.62 -38.19 -44.94
C LEU A 77 27.20 -36.78 -44.70
N VAL A 78 28.45 -36.55 -45.13
CA VAL A 78 29.14 -35.25 -45.01
C VAL A 78 28.58 -34.18 -45.96
N ASP A 79 27.91 -34.58 -47.04
CA ASP A 79 27.37 -33.64 -48.03
C ASP A 79 25.98 -33.12 -47.63
N LEU A 80 25.39 -33.67 -46.56
CA LEU A 80 24.12 -33.20 -46.02
C LEU A 80 24.35 -31.93 -45.19
N THR A 81 23.77 -30.82 -45.65
CA THR A 81 23.89 -29.51 -44.98
C THR A 81 22.64 -29.15 -44.16
N ASP A 82 21.58 -29.95 -44.30
CA ASP A 82 20.25 -29.75 -43.74
C ASP A 82 19.80 -30.95 -42.89
N VAL A 83 20.75 -31.62 -42.22
CA VAL A 83 20.41 -32.71 -41.29
C VAL A 83 19.53 -32.18 -40.17
N GLU A 84 18.25 -32.53 -40.22
CA GLU A 84 17.25 -32.13 -39.24
C GLU A 84 17.71 -32.53 -37.83
N SER A 85 17.58 -31.61 -36.87
CA SER A 85 18.08 -31.72 -35.50
C SER A 85 19.61 -31.66 -35.30
N ALA A 86 20.45 -31.55 -36.35
CA ALA A 86 21.90 -31.39 -36.14
C ALA A 86 22.28 -30.00 -35.61
N ASN A 87 21.62 -28.95 -36.09
CA ASN A 87 21.80 -27.58 -35.57
C ASN A 87 21.16 -27.40 -34.18
N ASP A 88 20.12 -28.18 -33.88
CA ASP A 88 19.43 -28.15 -32.59
C ASP A 88 20.09 -29.08 -31.55
N ALA A 89 20.95 -30.01 -31.99
CA ALA A 89 21.69 -30.88 -31.10
C ALA A 89 22.70 -30.06 -30.30
N ALA A 90 22.68 -30.22 -28.98
CA ALA A 90 23.62 -29.54 -28.12
C ALA A 90 25.06 -30.02 -28.37
N GLU A 91 26.02 -29.16 -28.07
CA GLU A 91 27.45 -29.44 -28.23
C GLU A 91 27.84 -30.76 -27.55
N ASN A 92 28.70 -31.56 -28.20
CA ASN A 92 29.13 -32.90 -27.78
C ASN A 92 28.07 -34.02 -27.81
N HIS A 93 26.90 -33.78 -28.43
CA HIS A 93 25.98 -34.87 -28.76
C HIS A 93 26.52 -35.71 -29.92
N VAL A 94 26.32 -37.02 -29.84
CA VAL A 94 26.80 -37.97 -30.84
C VAL A 94 25.61 -38.55 -31.61
N LEU A 95 25.81 -38.73 -32.92
CA LEU A 95 24.82 -39.37 -33.78
C LEU A 95 24.79 -40.87 -33.47
N TYR A 96 23.60 -41.40 -33.20
CA TYR A 96 23.39 -42.82 -32.99
C TYR A 96 22.18 -43.32 -33.78
N LYS A 97 22.16 -44.62 -34.05
CA LYS A 97 21.04 -45.26 -34.74
C LYS A 97 19.94 -45.55 -33.73
N SER A 98 18.85 -44.77 -33.77
CA SER A 98 17.73 -44.86 -32.80
C SER A 98 16.64 -45.86 -33.23
N GLY A 99 16.75 -46.43 -34.44
CA GLY A 99 15.87 -47.50 -34.92
C GLY A 99 16.39 -48.10 -36.23
N LYS A 100 15.61 -48.97 -36.89
CA LYS A 100 16.04 -49.56 -38.18
C LYS A 100 16.26 -48.51 -39.28
N ASP A 101 15.44 -47.46 -39.26
CA ASP A 101 15.28 -46.55 -40.41
C ASP A 101 15.52 -45.07 -40.07
N HIS A 102 16.04 -44.73 -38.89
CA HIS A 102 16.39 -43.34 -38.56
C HIS A 102 17.58 -43.23 -37.59
N PHE A 103 18.24 -42.07 -37.63
CA PHE A 103 19.30 -41.67 -36.71
C PHE A 103 18.82 -40.51 -35.85
N ALA A 104 19.38 -40.39 -34.65
CA ALA A 104 19.11 -39.30 -33.73
C ALA A 104 20.40 -38.88 -33.01
N PHE A 105 20.39 -37.69 -32.41
CA PHE A 105 21.49 -37.21 -31.58
C PHE A 105 21.14 -37.40 -30.11
N SER A 106 22.13 -37.84 -29.32
CA SER A 106 22.00 -37.93 -27.87
C SER A 106 23.35 -37.69 -27.20
N SER A 107 23.34 -37.32 -25.93
CA SER A 107 24.57 -37.21 -25.15
C SER A 107 25.29 -38.56 -25.09
N ALA A 108 26.63 -38.52 -25.12
CA ALA A 108 27.45 -39.71 -24.95
C ALA A 108 27.14 -40.44 -23.63
N GLN A 109 26.90 -39.69 -22.55
CA GLN A 109 26.53 -40.25 -21.25
C GLN A 109 25.22 -41.05 -21.31
N SER A 110 24.19 -40.57 -22.01
CA SER A 110 22.92 -41.31 -22.12
C SER A 110 23.03 -42.60 -22.93
N LEU A 111 23.95 -42.65 -23.88
CA LEU A 111 24.13 -43.81 -24.76
C LEU A 111 25.06 -44.87 -24.16
N VAL A 112 26.12 -44.45 -23.47
CA VAL A 112 27.11 -45.34 -22.85
C VAL A 112 26.70 -45.72 -21.42
N GLY A 113 25.88 -44.89 -20.78
CA GLY A 113 25.46 -45.06 -19.39
C GLY A 113 26.52 -44.63 -18.37
N GLU A 114 26.15 -44.77 -17.10
CA GLU A 114 27.11 -44.65 -15.99
C GLU A 114 28.16 -45.75 -16.13
N HIS A 115 29.42 -45.36 -16.28
CA HIS A 115 30.55 -46.27 -16.33
C HIS A 115 31.54 -45.91 -15.24
N GLN A 116 32.24 -46.91 -14.72
CA GLN A 116 33.25 -46.73 -13.69
C GLN A 116 34.64 -46.82 -14.31
N HIS A 117 35.53 -45.97 -13.82
CA HIS A 117 36.95 -46.02 -14.10
C HIS A 117 37.68 -46.55 -12.87
N THR A 118 38.67 -47.40 -13.06
CA THR A 118 39.61 -47.71 -11.97
C THR A 118 40.61 -46.56 -11.84
N ILE A 119 41.33 -46.47 -10.71
CA ILE A 119 42.31 -45.37 -10.50
C ILE A 119 43.39 -45.40 -11.58
N GLU A 120 43.73 -46.59 -12.07
CA GLU A 120 44.70 -46.82 -13.13
C GLU A 120 44.29 -46.18 -14.47
N ASP A 121 42.99 -45.92 -14.67
CA ASP A 121 42.49 -45.22 -15.86
C ASP A 121 42.79 -43.71 -15.82
N ILE A 122 43.18 -43.16 -14.66
CA ILE A 122 43.37 -41.73 -14.43
C ILE A 122 44.85 -41.43 -14.20
N THR A 123 45.55 -41.03 -15.26
CA THR A 123 46.97 -40.66 -15.19
C THR A 123 47.18 -39.46 -14.25
N GLY A 124 48.07 -39.60 -13.27
CA GLY A 124 48.44 -38.54 -12.31
C GLY A 124 47.58 -38.44 -11.05
N LEU A 125 46.53 -39.27 -10.90
CA LEU A 125 45.72 -39.27 -9.68
C LEU A 125 46.48 -39.80 -8.46
N GLU A 126 47.35 -40.78 -8.65
CA GLU A 126 48.14 -41.38 -7.57
C GLU A 126 49.15 -40.38 -6.98
N GLU A 127 49.92 -39.69 -7.82
CA GLU A 127 50.82 -38.58 -7.40
C GLU A 127 50.04 -37.43 -6.73
N TYR A 128 48.85 -37.10 -7.23
CA TYR A 128 48.01 -36.08 -6.61
C TYR A 128 47.54 -36.49 -5.20
N VAL A 129 47.06 -37.72 -5.04
CA VAL A 129 46.61 -38.25 -3.73
C VAL A 129 47.78 -38.30 -2.74
N GLU A 130 48.97 -38.69 -3.18
CA GLU A 130 50.18 -38.65 -2.36
C GLU A 130 50.54 -37.22 -1.94
N SER A 131 50.46 -36.24 -2.84
CA SER A 131 50.73 -34.83 -2.53
C SER A 131 49.75 -34.22 -1.51
N VAL A 132 48.49 -34.66 -1.52
CA VAL A 132 47.47 -34.23 -0.54
C VAL A 132 47.74 -34.87 0.83
N ASN A 133 48.17 -36.14 0.87
CA ASN A 133 48.38 -36.86 2.13
C ASN A 133 49.59 -36.35 2.94
N GLU A 134 50.66 -35.82 2.33
CA GLU A 134 51.76 -35.20 3.08
C GLU A 134 51.30 -33.99 3.91
N GLY A 135 50.32 -33.22 3.43
CA GLY A 135 49.72 -32.09 4.15
C GLY A 135 48.83 -32.45 5.35
N LEU A 136 48.39 -33.71 5.46
CA LEU A 136 47.42 -34.18 6.46
C LEU A 136 48.02 -34.95 7.64
N THR A 137 49.31 -35.28 7.63
CA THR A 137 49.97 -35.97 8.76
C THR A 137 49.95 -35.19 10.08
N ASN A 138 49.73 -33.87 10.03
CA ASN A 138 49.57 -33.00 11.21
C ASN A 138 48.12 -32.83 11.69
N TYR A 139 47.13 -33.30 10.93
CA TYR A 139 45.72 -33.30 11.33
C TYR A 139 45.26 -34.75 11.43
N GLY A 140 45.34 -35.31 12.65
CA GLY A 140 45.00 -36.70 12.92
C GLY A 140 43.70 -37.14 12.24
N ARG A 141 43.75 -38.26 11.52
CA ARG A 141 42.57 -38.90 10.92
C ARG A 141 41.50 -39.13 11.99
N LEU A 142 40.37 -38.45 11.89
CA LEU A 142 39.20 -38.74 12.69
C LEU A 142 38.47 -39.94 12.06
N SER A 143 38.46 -41.07 12.76
CA SER A 143 37.74 -42.29 12.37
C SER A 143 36.30 -42.34 12.90
N GLY A 144 35.65 -41.21 13.19
CA GLY A 144 34.28 -41.18 13.73
C GLY A 144 33.68 -39.77 13.97
N ARG A 145 32.43 -39.75 14.46
CA ARG A 145 31.65 -38.55 14.83
C ARG A 145 32.39 -37.80 15.95
N ASN A 146 32.67 -36.52 15.75
CA ASN A 146 33.41 -35.70 16.72
C ASN A 146 32.50 -35.33 17.91
N GLU A 147 32.54 -36.13 18.98
CA GLU A 147 31.98 -35.76 20.28
C GLU A 147 33.01 -34.88 21.00
N TRP A 148 32.80 -33.57 20.94
CA TRP A 148 33.67 -32.58 21.57
C TRP A 148 33.68 -32.84 23.08
N LYS A 149 34.86 -33.06 23.67
CA LYS A 149 35.02 -33.14 25.13
C LYS A 149 34.73 -31.78 25.77
N ASP A 150 34.46 -31.76 27.08
CA ASP A 150 34.17 -30.56 27.88
C ASP A 150 35.20 -29.42 27.74
N THR A 151 36.42 -29.71 27.28
CA THR A 151 37.46 -28.70 26.99
C THR A 151 38.15 -28.97 25.65
N ASN A 152 38.21 -27.96 24.77
CA ASN A 152 38.95 -28.00 23.50
C ASN A 152 39.96 -26.85 23.42
N VAL A 153 41.21 -27.15 23.02
CA VAL A 153 42.29 -26.15 22.90
C VAL A 153 42.73 -26.05 21.45
N PHE A 154 42.52 -24.88 20.83
CA PHE A 154 42.95 -24.59 19.46
C PHE A 154 44.25 -23.78 19.49
N LYS A 155 45.28 -24.25 18.78
CA LYS A 155 46.58 -23.56 18.68
C LYS A 155 46.69 -22.60 17.49
N GLY A 156 45.66 -22.55 16.63
CA GLY A 156 45.60 -21.72 15.43
C GLY A 156 44.36 -20.82 15.39
N LYS A 157 44.21 -20.07 14.29
CA LYS A 157 43.00 -19.29 14.03
C LYS A 157 41.80 -20.23 13.85
N ILE A 158 40.66 -19.88 14.45
CA ILE A 158 39.40 -20.57 14.26
C ILE A 158 38.50 -19.67 13.43
N SER A 159 37.98 -20.19 12.33
CA SER A 159 36.94 -19.54 11.51
C SER A 159 35.69 -20.42 11.55
N VAL A 160 34.53 -19.81 11.78
CA VAL A 160 33.23 -20.49 11.69
C VAL A 160 32.49 -19.86 10.51
N GLU A 161 32.23 -20.65 9.47
CA GLU A 161 31.69 -20.16 8.20
C GLU A 161 30.16 -20.24 8.11
N LYS A 162 29.51 -20.90 9.08
CA LYS A 162 28.06 -21.05 9.18
C LYS A 162 27.56 -20.56 10.54
N ASP A 163 26.24 -20.65 10.76
CA ASP A 163 25.59 -20.20 11.98
C ASP A 163 26.07 -20.95 13.23
N ILE A 164 26.18 -20.22 14.34
CA ILE A 164 26.33 -20.76 15.69
C ILE A 164 24.97 -20.61 16.38
N GLU A 165 24.24 -21.71 16.54
CA GLU A 165 22.97 -21.72 17.25
C GLU A 165 23.20 -21.94 18.76
N LEU A 166 22.76 -21.00 19.60
CA LEU A 166 22.71 -21.17 21.04
C LEU A 166 21.27 -21.53 21.44
N THR A 167 21.09 -22.70 22.04
CA THR A 167 19.80 -23.11 22.62
C THR A 167 19.51 -22.36 23.93
N GLU A 168 18.28 -22.37 24.42
CA GLU A 168 17.79 -21.47 25.49
C GLU A 168 18.61 -21.42 26.79
N ILE A 169 19.39 -22.45 27.10
CA ILE A 169 20.24 -22.54 28.31
C ILE A 169 21.74 -22.37 28.02
N SER A 170 22.11 -22.11 26.77
CA SER A 170 23.50 -22.05 26.31
C SER A 170 24.02 -20.61 26.32
N SER A 171 25.27 -20.42 26.77
CA SER A 171 25.96 -19.13 26.72
C SER A 171 27.27 -19.25 25.96
N LEU A 172 27.59 -18.27 25.11
CA LEU A 172 28.90 -18.16 24.47
C LEU A 172 29.74 -17.14 25.24
N THR A 173 30.82 -17.60 25.89
CA THR A 173 31.76 -16.73 26.61
C THR A 173 33.14 -16.82 25.96
N LEU A 174 33.66 -15.68 25.48
CA LEU A 174 35.04 -15.56 25.01
C LEU A 174 35.89 -14.91 26.11
N LYS A 175 36.93 -15.60 26.58
CA LYS A 175 37.89 -15.07 27.56
C LYS A 175 39.28 -14.93 26.95
N GLN A 176 39.97 -13.85 27.29
CA GLN A 176 41.39 -13.68 27.02
C GLN A 176 42.08 -13.38 28.35
N ASN A 177 43.06 -14.21 28.74
CA ASN A 177 43.79 -14.09 30.01
C ASN A 177 42.83 -13.95 31.21
N ASP A 178 41.86 -14.87 31.32
CA ASP A 178 40.80 -14.92 32.34
C ASP A 178 39.82 -13.73 32.40
N LYS A 179 39.97 -12.75 31.52
CA LYS A 179 39.04 -11.63 31.38
C LYS A 179 38.02 -11.93 30.29
N VAL A 180 36.73 -11.77 30.61
CA VAL A 180 35.65 -11.89 29.62
C VAL A 180 35.77 -10.75 28.61
N VAL A 181 36.00 -11.11 27.34
CA VAL A 181 36.07 -10.19 26.20
C VAL A 181 34.68 -10.00 25.62
N THR A 182 33.89 -11.08 25.57
CA THR A 182 32.53 -11.09 25.03
C THR A 182 31.69 -12.18 25.69
N ASN A 183 30.45 -11.84 26.05
CA ASN A 183 29.43 -12.76 26.55
C ASN A 183 28.14 -12.53 25.77
N LEU A 184 27.55 -13.60 25.24
CA LEU A 184 26.25 -13.63 24.57
C LEU A 184 25.36 -14.65 25.29
N ASN A 185 24.22 -14.17 25.81
CA ASN A 185 23.19 -15.01 26.41
C ASN A 185 21.79 -14.43 26.11
N ALA A 186 20.73 -15.17 26.47
CA ALA A 186 19.34 -14.78 26.25
C ALA A 186 18.92 -13.45 26.94
N THR A 187 19.75 -12.91 27.84
CA THR A 187 19.46 -11.72 28.63
C THR A 187 20.35 -10.51 28.30
N GLY A 188 21.34 -10.64 27.40
CA GLY A 188 22.20 -9.52 26.99
C GLY A 188 23.50 -9.89 26.25
N SER A 189 24.22 -8.84 25.83
CA SER A 189 25.51 -8.92 25.11
C SER A 189 26.54 -7.96 25.72
N SER A 190 27.80 -8.39 25.81
CA SER A 190 28.92 -7.54 26.24
C SER A 190 29.88 -7.14 25.11
N LEU A 191 29.46 -7.26 23.84
CA LEU A 191 30.25 -6.83 22.68
C LEU A 191 30.65 -5.35 22.81
N LYS A 192 31.95 -5.09 22.95
CA LYS A 192 32.49 -3.72 22.96
C LYS A 192 33.14 -3.43 21.61
N GLY A 193 32.39 -2.79 20.73
CA GLY A 193 32.82 -2.32 19.42
C GLY A 193 31.61 -1.97 18.55
N PRO A 194 31.78 -1.23 17.45
CA PRO A 194 30.68 -0.97 16.52
C PRO A 194 30.30 -2.29 15.85
N LEU A 195 29.24 -2.92 16.36
CA LEU A 195 28.60 -4.06 15.71
C LEU A 195 28.05 -3.56 14.38
N LYS A 196 28.31 -4.25 13.28
CA LYS A 196 27.62 -4.01 12.01
C LYS A 196 26.76 -5.22 11.68
N VAL A 197 25.49 -5.00 11.37
CA VAL A 197 24.59 -6.02 10.81
C VAL A 197 24.24 -5.52 9.42
N ASP A 198 24.48 -6.33 8.38
CA ASP A 198 24.23 -5.96 6.98
C ASP A 198 24.85 -4.60 6.58
N ASP A 199 26.11 -4.39 6.97
CA ASP A 199 26.86 -3.14 6.81
C ASP A 199 26.33 -1.90 7.58
N GLU A 200 25.23 -2.03 8.33
CA GLU A 200 24.69 -0.97 9.19
C GLU A 200 25.20 -1.05 10.62
N LEU A 201 25.64 0.09 11.18
CA LEU A 201 26.12 0.20 12.56
C LEU A 201 24.99 -0.01 13.57
N VAL A 202 25.11 -1.03 14.41
CA VAL A 202 24.26 -1.29 15.57
C VAL A 202 24.87 -0.61 16.80
N TYR A 203 24.25 0.47 17.22
CA TYR A 203 24.61 1.20 18.44
C TYR A 203 23.85 0.62 19.64
N THR A 204 24.51 0.47 20.79
CA THR A 204 23.76 0.34 22.06
C THR A 204 23.01 1.64 22.33
N LYS A 205 21.84 1.62 22.98
CA LYS A 205 21.05 2.83 23.28
C LYS A 205 21.91 3.99 23.85
N PRO A 206 22.80 3.79 24.84
CA PRO A 206 23.66 4.86 25.34
C PRO A 206 24.66 5.41 24.31
N GLN A 207 25.14 4.57 23.39
CA GLN A 207 26.04 4.98 22.32
C GLN A 207 25.29 5.71 21.20
N ALA A 208 24.05 5.31 20.89
CA ALA A 208 23.17 6.02 19.98
C ALA A 208 22.83 7.40 20.56
N ASP A 209 22.45 7.46 21.84
CA ASP A 209 22.13 8.70 22.54
C ASP A 209 23.34 9.65 22.54
N LYS A 210 24.54 9.12 22.79
CA LYS A 210 25.79 9.89 22.73
C LYS A 210 26.12 10.37 21.31
N ALA A 211 26.03 9.50 20.30
CA ALA A 211 26.33 9.85 18.91
C ALA A 211 25.33 10.87 18.34
N ILE A 212 24.05 10.73 18.68
CA ILE A 212 23.00 11.70 18.35
C ILE A 212 23.29 13.04 19.04
N SER A 213 23.65 13.03 20.33
CA SER A 213 24.00 14.25 21.07
C SER A 213 25.21 14.96 20.46
N GLU A 214 26.27 14.23 20.13
CA GLU A 214 27.46 14.78 19.47
C GLU A 214 27.17 15.32 18.07
N ALA A 215 26.29 14.65 17.31
CA ALA A 215 25.84 15.12 16.00
C ALA A 215 24.98 16.40 16.09
N ILE A 216 24.10 16.48 17.10
CA ILE A 216 23.29 17.67 17.39
C ILE A 216 24.20 18.86 17.76
N GLU A 217 25.21 18.66 18.60
CA GLU A 217 26.16 19.71 18.97
C GLU A 217 27.00 20.19 17.78
N LYS A 218 27.42 19.28 16.89
CA LYS A 218 28.08 19.65 15.63
C LYS A 218 27.17 20.45 14.71
N LEU A 219 25.89 20.08 14.61
CA LEU A 219 24.91 20.82 13.83
C LEU A 219 24.69 22.23 14.41
N LYS A 220 24.57 22.37 15.73
CA LYS A 220 24.49 23.69 16.41
C LYS A 220 25.71 24.57 16.11
N GLN A 221 26.92 24.03 16.18
CA GLN A 221 28.15 24.78 15.87
C GLN A 221 28.27 25.16 14.38
N SER A 222 27.71 24.36 13.47
CA SER A 222 27.72 24.65 12.03
C SER A 222 26.70 25.71 11.60
N LEU A 223 25.75 26.05 12.46
CA LEU A 223 24.64 26.97 12.19
C LEU A 223 24.79 28.24 13.05
N THR A 224 25.81 29.04 12.77
CA THR A 224 26.16 30.27 13.51
C THR A 224 25.30 31.50 13.19
N ASP A 225 24.22 31.36 12.41
CA ASP A 225 23.31 32.46 12.10
C ASP A 225 21.92 32.20 12.70
N GLU A 226 21.66 32.86 13.83
CA GLU A 226 20.44 32.68 14.64
C GLU A 226 19.15 33.08 13.89
N ASN A 227 19.26 33.82 12.79
CA ASN A 227 18.14 34.35 11.99
C ASN A 227 17.83 33.57 10.71
N SER A 228 18.49 32.43 10.47
CA SER A 228 18.18 31.56 9.32
C SER A 228 16.83 30.84 9.50
N SER A 229 15.99 30.78 8.46
CA SER A 229 14.74 30.00 8.48
C SER A 229 14.96 28.51 8.84
N CYS A 230 16.17 27.98 8.60
CA CYS A 230 16.55 26.64 9.03
C CYS A 230 16.81 26.55 10.55
N SER A 231 17.32 27.60 11.21
CA SER A 231 17.48 27.62 12.68
C SER A 231 16.13 27.56 13.39
N VAL A 232 15.09 28.21 12.83
CA VAL A 232 13.73 28.20 13.37
C VAL A 232 13.04 26.84 13.21
N VAL A 233 13.27 26.15 12.09
CA VAL A 233 12.72 24.80 11.85
C VAL A 233 13.46 23.76 12.69
N ILE A 234 14.78 23.89 12.85
CA ILE A 234 15.60 23.01 13.68
C ILE A 234 15.34 23.25 15.17
N ASN A 235 15.16 24.49 15.63
CA ASN A 235 14.72 24.76 17.01
C ASN A 235 13.31 24.19 17.27
N LYS A 236 12.41 24.16 16.29
CA LYS A 236 11.12 23.43 16.40
C LYS A 236 11.26 21.90 16.43
N LEU A 237 12.33 21.36 15.85
CA LEU A 237 12.67 19.92 15.88
C LEU A 237 13.48 19.52 17.13
N ILE A 238 14.27 20.45 17.69
CA ILE A 238 15.09 20.30 18.90
C ILE A 238 14.31 20.65 20.18
N ASP A 239 13.27 21.50 20.09
CA ASP A 239 12.25 21.70 21.14
C ASP A 239 11.16 20.61 21.09
N TRP A 240 11.37 19.53 20.33
CA TRP A 240 10.68 18.29 20.66
C TRP A 240 11.23 17.88 22.02
N PRO A 241 10.40 17.86 23.07
CA PRO A 241 10.90 17.64 24.42
C PRO A 241 11.74 16.37 24.43
N GLU A 242 12.84 16.40 25.19
CA GLU A 242 13.41 15.18 25.79
C GLU A 242 12.24 14.27 26.13
N LEU A 243 12.09 13.19 25.36
CA LEU A 243 10.92 12.32 25.37
C LEU A 243 10.55 12.09 26.83
N ALA A 244 9.38 12.59 27.25
CA ALA A 244 8.92 12.38 28.60
C ALA A 244 9.11 10.89 28.93
N ASP A 245 9.69 10.58 30.09
CA ASP A 245 9.97 9.20 30.48
C ASP A 245 8.68 8.35 30.48
N ALA A 246 7.51 9.00 30.62
CA ALA A 246 6.21 8.47 30.25
C ALA A 246 5.23 9.56 29.81
N GLU A 247 4.31 9.20 28.91
CA GLU A 247 3.07 9.93 28.63
C GLU A 247 1.85 9.06 29.02
N LEU A 248 0.89 9.64 29.73
CA LEU A 248 -0.39 9.01 30.07
C LEU A 248 -1.52 9.86 29.48
N LEU A 249 -2.35 9.25 28.63
CA LEU A 249 -3.50 9.92 28.02
C LEU A 249 -4.80 9.30 28.54
N TYR A 250 -5.67 10.16 29.09
CA TYR A 250 -6.98 9.78 29.60
C TYR A 250 -8.09 10.45 28.80
N THR A 251 -9.01 9.64 28.27
CA THR A 251 -10.21 10.07 27.55
C THR A 251 -11.50 9.70 28.30
N GLN A 252 -11.38 9.09 29.47
CA GLN A 252 -12.48 8.71 30.36
C GLN A 252 -12.19 9.17 31.78
N SER A 253 -13.22 9.63 32.50
CA SER A 253 -13.11 10.07 33.89
C SER A 253 -12.61 8.94 34.79
N GLY A 254 -11.84 9.28 35.82
CA GLY A 254 -11.27 8.28 36.72
C GLY A 254 -10.29 8.89 37.69
N LYS A 255 -9.34 8.06 38.12
CA LYS A 255 -8.24 8.45 39.01
C LYS A 255 -6.92 8.25 38.26
N ILE A 256 -5.96 9.16 38.45
CA ILE A 256 -4.64 9.03 37.85
C ILE A 256 -3.95 7.80 38.44
N GLU A 257 -3.54 6.90 37.55
CA GLU A 257 -2.79 5.69 37.88
C GLU A 257 -1.32 5.93 37.57
N TRP A 258 -0.54 6.18 38.61
CA TRP A 258 0.89 6.43 38.47
C TRP A 258 1.64 5.12 38.24
N PRO A 259 2.55 5.04 37.26
CA PRO A 259 3.47 3.92 37.14
C PRO A 259 4.28 3.71 38.44
N ASP A 260 4.54 2.46 38.80
CA ASP A 260 5.17 2.09 40.08
C ASP A 260 6.55 2.72 40.33
N TRP A 261 7.27 3.04 39.25
CA TRP A 261 8.59 3.66 39.32
C TRP A 261 8.55 5.17 39.61
N ILE A 262 7.37 5.79 39.65
CA ILE A 262 7.22 7.24 39.83
C ILE A 262 7.28 7.62 41.30
N THR A 263 8.31 8.38 41.67
CA THR A 263 8.46 8.98 43.00
C THR A 263 7.73 10.33 43.12
N ASP A 264 7.51 10.77 44.35
CA ASP A 264 6.92 12.09 44.67
C ASP A 264 7.77 13.28 44.20
N GLU A 265 9.05 13.04 43.86
CA GLU A 265 10.00 14.00 43.31
C GLU A 265 9.97 14.09 41.78
N ALA A 266 9.21 13.22 41.11
CA ALA A 266 9.05 13.30 39.66
C ALA A 266 8.37 14.61 39.25
N VAL A 267 8.81 15.18 38.13
CA VAL A 267 8.22 16.39 37.56
C VAL A 267 7.13 15.97 36.58
N VAL A 268 6.00 16.65 36.63
CA VAL A 268 4.79 16.31 35.89
C VAL A 268 4.23 17.56 35.20
N GLU A 269 3.87 17.40 33.92
CA GLU A 269 3.01 18.32 33.18
C GLU A 269 1.64 17.67 33.04
N ILE A 270 0.58 18.39 33.38
CA ILE A 270 -0.80 17.99 33.13
C ILE A 270 -1.41 18.98 32.16
N GLN A 271 -1.86 18.49 31.01
CA GLN A 271 -2.71 19.23 30.09
C GLN A 271 -4.12 18.67 30.13
N ALA A 272 -5.10 19.56 30.18
CA ALA A 272 -6.51 19.20 30.24
C ALA A 272 -7.28 20.01 29.20
N TRP A 273 -8.19 19.35 28.49
CA TRP A 273 -9.08 19.97 27.51
C TRP A 273 -10.52 19.83 27.95
N GLY A 274 -11.29 20.92 27.96
CA GLY A 274 -12.74 20.89 28.15
C GLY A 274 -13.45 20.27 26.94
N GLY A 275 -14.70 19.82 27.10
CA GLY A 275 -15.50 19.32 25.98
C GLY A 275 -15.88 20.44 25.00
N GLY A 276 -16.01 20.11 23.71
CA GLY A 276 -16.46 21.06 22.69
C GLY A 276 -17.97 21.31 22.76
N GLY A 277 -18.41 22.50 22.35
CA GLY A 277 -19.83 22.76 22.14
C GLY A 277 -20.36 22.11 20.86
N SER A 278 -21.62 21.68 20.83
CA SER A 278 -22.28 21.25 19.60
C SER A 278 -22.68 22.44 18.71
N GLY A 279 -22.89 22.20 17.43
CA GLY A 279 -23.48 23.19 16.54
C GLY A 279 -24.95 23.47 16.86
N GLY A 280 -25.45 24.60 16.37
CA GLY A 280 -26.86 24.96 16.45
C GLY A 280 -27.71 24.31 15.35
N GLY A 281 -29.01 24.21 15.59
CA GLY A 281 -29.98 23.73 14.62
C GLY A 281 -30.30 24.77 13.55
N SER A 282 -30.59 24.29 12.34
CA SER A 282 -31.08 25.11 11.23
C SER A 282 -32.59 25.05 11.12
N THR A 283 -33.20 26.11 10.63
CA THR A 283 -34.66 26.14 10.42
C THR A 283 -35.05 25.73 9.00
N ASN A 284 -34.26 26.18 8.03
CA ASN A 284 -34.36 25.88 6.61
C ASN A 284 -33.01 26.21 5.94
N ASP A 285 -32.94 26.08 4.61
CA ASP A 285 -31.73 26.35 3.81
C ASP A 285 -31.27 27.82 3.86
N TYR A 286 -32.15 28.74 4.26
CA TYR A 286 -31.86 30.17 4.32
C TYR A 286 -31.12 30.52 5.61
N TRP A 287 -31.45 29.81 6.70
CA TRP A 287 -30.97 30.09 8.05
C TRP A 287 -30.26 28.88 8.67
N PRO A 288 -29.02 28.58 8.22
CA PRO A 288 -28.21 27.52 8.81
C PRO A 288 -27.80 27.82 10.25
N GLY A 289 -27.49 26.77 11.00
CA GLY A 289 -26.99 26.87 12.38
C GLY A 289 -25.53 27.31 12.45
N GLY A 290 -25.15 27.92 13.57
CA GLY A 290 -23.77 28.27 13.87
C GLY A 290 -22.99 27.08 14.41
N GLY A 291 -21.67 27.09 14.30
CA GLY A 291 -20.83 26.05 14.89
C GLY A 291 -20.63 26.26 16.38
N GLY A 292 -20.42 25.18 17.13
CA GLY A 292 -20.07 25.24 18.55
C GLY A 292 -18.62 25.68 18.76
N GLY A 293 -18.33 26.31 19.90
CA GLY A 293 -16.97 26.67 20.29
C GLY A 293 -16.16 25.46 20.74
N GLY A 294 -14.84 25.51 20.55
CA GLY A 294 -13.94 24.49 21.09
C GLY A 294 -13.77 24.62 22.61
N GLY A 295 -13.44 23.54 23.29
CA GLY A 295 -13.09 23.54 24.71
C GLY A 295 -11.76 24.25 24.97
N GLY A 296 -11.61 24.84 26.16
CA GLY A 296 -10.35 25.45 26.59
C GLY A 296 -9.29 24.40 26.91
N GLY A 297 -8.02 24.79 26.79
CA GLY A 297 -6.87 23.98 27.17
C GLY A 297 -6.19 24.57 28.41
N SER A 298 -6.21 23.84 29.53
CA SER A 298 -5.53 24.23 30.77
C SER A 298 -4.27 23.41 30.98
N VAL A 299 -3.25 24.03 31.56
CA VAL A 299 -1.94 23.40 31.76
C VAL A 299 -1.44 23.65 33.18
N TRP A 300 -0.91 22.61 33.79
CA TRP A 300 -0.20 22.66 35.05
C TRP A 300 1.15 21.96 34.95
N TYR A 301 2.13 22.47 35.66
CA TYR A 301 3.48 21.91 35.71
C TYR A 301 4.02 21.99 37.13
N GLY A 302 4.53 20.88 37.66
CA GLY A 302 5.09 20.81 39.00
C GLY A 302 5.45 19.39 39.45
N TYR A 303 5.86 19.25 40.70
CA TYR A 303 6.22 17.94 41.28
C TYR A 303 4.98 17.09 41.58
N LYS A 304 5.07 15.77 41.37
CA LYS A 304 3.98 14.81 41.67
C LYS A 304 3.43 14.98 43.09
N ARG A 305 4.28 15.25 44.09
CA ARG A 305 3.85 15.47 45.49
C ARG A 305 2.75 16.52 45.65
N ALA A 306 2.66 17.50 44.75
CA ALA A 306 1.63 18.54 44.79
C ALA A 306 0.23 18.02 44.40
N LEU A 307 0.16 16.85 43.76
CA LEU A 307 -1.09 16.19 43.34
C LEU A 307 -1.58 15.15 44.34
N LYS A 308 -0.89 14.97 45.48
CA LYS A 308 -1.26 13.99 46.50
C LYS A 308 -2.64 14.27 47.07
N GLY A 309 -3.56 13.32 46.94
CA GLY A 309 -4.97 13.46 47.30
C GLY A 309 -5.81 14.25 46.28
N ARG A 310 -5.25 14.60 45.13
CA ARG A 310 -5.86 15.36 44.03
C ARG A 310 -5.80 14.60 42.70
N GLU A 311 -5.77 13.28 42.76
CA GLU A 311 -5.56 12.42 41.60
C GLU A 311 -6.86 12.09 40.83
N ASN A 312 -8.03 12.47 41.37
CA ASN A 312 -9.30 12.25 40.67
C ASN A 312 -9.48 13.29 39.57
N PHE A 313 -10.04 12.86 38.44
CA PHE A 313 -10.39 13.75 37.35
C PHE A 313 -11.69 13.37 36.66
N VAL A 314 -12.36 14.37 36.12
CA VAL A 314 -13.61 14.25 35.36
C VAL A 314 -13.35 14.81 33.97
N ILE A 315 -13.59 14.00 32.94
CA ILE A 315 -13.50 14.43 31.55
C ILE A 315 -14.80 15.11 31.12
N GLY A 316 -14.68 16.33 30.62
CA GLY A 316 -15.77 17.12 30.08
C GLY A 316 -16.31 16.50 28.80
N LYS A 317 -17.60 16.16 28.80
CA LYS A 317 -18.28 15.60 27.62
C LYS A 317 -18.52 16.65 26.54
N GLY A 318 -18.38 16.26 25.29
CA GLY A 318 -18.80 17.09 24.17
C GLY A 318 -20.29 17.38 24.22
N GLY A 319 -20.70 18.58 23.79
CA GLY A 319 -22.11 18.93 23.68
C GLY A 319 -22.83 17.97 22.74
N ALA A 320 -23.96 17.42 23.17
CA ALA A 320 -24.76 16.53 22.35
C ALA A 320 -25.36 17.27 21.14
N SER A 321 -25.43 16.61 19.98
CA SER A 321 -26.10 17.13 18.79
C SER A 321 -27.54 17.54 19.07
N VAL A 322 -28.01 18.59 18.41
CA VAL A 322 -29.41 18.99 18.43
C VAL A 322 -30.09 18.62 17.10
N GLN A 323 -31.27 18.01 17.21
CA GLN A 323 -32.07 17.59 16.04
C GLN A 323 -33.22 18.57 15.73
N ASN A 324 -33.52 19.47 16.67
CA ASN A 324 -34.67 20.37 16.58
C ASN A 324 -34.32 21.67 15.84
N LYS A 325 -35.24 22.15 15.01
CA LYS A 325 -35.16 23.45 14.33
C LYS A 325 -35.18 24.59 15.35
N ASN A 326 -34.54 25.72 15.03
CA ASN A 326 -34.47 26.91 15.89
C ASN A 326 -33.86 26.70 17.30
N VAL A 327 -33.18 25.58 17.55
CA VAL A 327 -32.56 25.26 18.85
C VAL A 327 -31.06 25.54 18.83
N SER A 328 -30.57 26.22 19.87
CA SER A 328 -29.12 26.44 20.04
C SER A 328 -28.45 25.12 20.44
N GLY A 329 -27.19 24.95 20.04
CA GLY A 329 -26.38 23.82 20.44
C GLY A 329 -26.20 23.74 21.95
N ASN A 330 -25.96 22.53 22.44
CA ASN A 330 -25.55 22.25 23.80
C ASN A 330 -24.06 22.60 24.00
N ALA A 331 -23.73 23.14 25.17
CA ALA A 331 -22.36 23.38 25.59
C ALA A 331 -21.63 22.06 25.93
N GLY A 332 -20.31 22.07 25.79
CA GLY A 332 -19.46 21.01 26.31
C GLY A 332 -19.28 21.14 27.82
N GLY A 333 -19.00 20.01 28.48
CA GLY A 333 -18.69 19.95 29.90
C GLY A 333 -17.26 20.38 30.21
N ASP A 334 -17.02 20.77 31.46
CA ASP A 334 -15.69 21.11 31.96
C ASP A 334 -14.88 19.83 32.25
N THR A 335 -13.58 19.87 31.98
CA THR A 335 -12.62 18.86 32.43
C THR A 335 -11.92 19.37 33.69
N THR A 336 -11.99 18.59 34.77
CA THR A 336 -11.52 19.01 36.10
C THR A 336 -10.60 17.96 36.70
N ILE A 337 -9.47 18.35 37.28
CA ILE A 337 -8.55 17.48 38.03
C ILE A 337 -8.42 18.00 39.45
N GLY A 338 -8.46 17.11 40.44
CA GLY A 338 -8.09 17.42 41.82
C GLY A 338 -9.02 18.40 42.55
N ASP A 339 -10.33 18.26 42.36
CA ASP A 339 -11.38 19.17 42.86
C ASP A 339 -11.19 20.60 42.35
N ASP A 340 -11.28 20.78 41.01
CA ASP A 340 -11.05 22.05 40.32
C ASP A 340 -9.64 22.64 40.49
N PHE A 341 -8.68 21.87 41.00
CA PHE A 341 -7.27 22.26 41.05
C PHE A 341 -6.72 22.58 39.65
N ILE A 342 -7.17 21.85 38.64
CA ILE A 342 -7.00 22.23 37.23
C ILE A 342 -8.38 22.16 36.60
N LYS A 343 -8.79 23.23 35.92
CA LYS A 343 -10.09 23.30 35.25
C LYS A 343 -9.92 23.81 33.82
N ALA A 344 -10.37 23.02 32.86
CA ALA A 344 -10.45 23.37 31.45
C ALA A 344 -11.92 23.46 31.07
N THR A 345 -12.41 24.66 30.78
CA THR A 345 -13.85 24.87 30.59
C THR A 345 -14.33 24.43 29.22
N GLY A 346 -15.55 23.92 29.16
CA GLY A 346 -16.18 23.50 27.90
C GLY A 346 -16.52 24.68 26.98
N GLY A 347 -16.58 24.40 25.67
CA GLY A 347 -17.02 25.36 24.66
C GLY A 347 -18.54 25.54 24.66
N ARG A 348 -19.03 26.73 24.31
CA ARG A 348 -20.47 26.99 24.20
C ARG A 348 -21.04 26.40 22.90
N GLY A 349 -22.31 25.99 22.95
CA GLY A 349 -23.00 25.55 21.74
C GLY A 349 -23.27 26.68 20.75
N GLY A 350 -23.37 26.34 19.47
CA GLY A 350 -23.65 27.28 18.39
C GLY A 350 -25.07 27.83 18.44
N GLY A 351 -25.26 29.06 17.99
CA GLY A 351 -26.58 29.69 17.88
C GLY A 351 -27.47 29.00 16.85
N ALA A 352 -28.78 29.03 17.10
CA ALA A 352 -29.78 28.57 16.14
C ALA A 352 -29.94 29.54 14.97
N GLY A 353 -30.14 29.02 13.76
CA GLY A 353 -30.63 29.81 12.63
C GLY A 353 -32.14 30.04 12.76
N ARG A 354 -32.61 31.30 12.73
CA ARG A 354 -34.01 31.67 13.05
C ARG A 354 -34.66 32.51 11.95
N THR A 355 -35.81 32.04 11.46
CA THR A 355 -36.65 32.72 10.47
C THR A 355 -37.30 33.99 11.02
N ASN A 356 -37.77 33.96 12.27
CA ASN A 356 -38.55 35.07 12.84
C ASN A 356 -37.70 36.31 13.18
N SER A 357 -36.38 36.21 13.00
CA SER A 357 -35.44 37.29 13.29
C SER A 357 -34.45 37.56 12.16
N ASP A 358 -34.56 36.85 11.02
CA ASP A 358 -33.59 36.90 9.91
C ASP A 358 -32.12 36.73 10.38
N LYS A 359 -31.90 35.82 11.33
CA LYS A 359 -30.59 35.59 11.93
C LYS A 359 -30.06 34.21 11.57
N LEU A 360 -28.88 34.21 10.98
CA LEU A 360 -28.03 33.03 10.87
C LEU A 360 -27.56 32.62 12.27
N GLY A 361 -27.35 31.33 12.50
CA GLY A 361 -26.83 30.87 13.78
C GLY A 361 -25.43 31.41 14.02
N GLU A 362 -25.23 32.08 15.16
CA GLU A 362 -23.94 32.63 15.57
C GLU A 362 -23.00 31.53 16.07
N GLY A 363 -21.69 31.77 16.01
CA GLY A 363 -20.70 30.87 16.58
C GLY A 363 -20.80 30.80 18.10
N GLY A 364 -20.65 29.60 18.67
CA GLY A 364 -20.48 29.42 20.11
C GLY A 364 -19.12 29.96 20.56
N GLU A 365 -19.07 30.63 21.72
CA GLU A 365 -17.81 31.04 22.34
C GLU A 365 -16.95 29.82 22.69
N GLY A 366 -15.64 29.94 22.54
CA GLY A 366 -14.71 28.90 22.99
C GLY A 366 -14.55 28.88 24.51
N GLY A 367 -14.17 27.72 25.04
CA GLY A 367 -13.89 27.52 26.45
C GLY A 367 -12.62 28.25 26.88
N LYS A 368 -12.56 28.65 28.13
CA LYS A 368 -11.39 29.20 28.80
C LYS A 368 -10.46 28.12 29.31
N GLY A 369 -9.16 28.34 29.10
CA GLY A 369 -8.08 27.54 29.65
C GLY A 369 -7.16 28.40 30.52
N GLU A 370 -6.68 27.82 31.62
CA GLU A 370 -5.85 28.49 32.61
C GLU A 370 -4.49 27.81 32.76
N LYS A 371 -3.48 28.60 33.13
CA LYS A 371 -2.19 28.08 33.58
C LYS A 371 -2.15 28.16 35.11
N VAL A 372 -2.08 27.01 35.77
CA VAL A 372 -2.23 26.92 37.23
C VAL A 372 -0.88 26.67 37.95
N GLY A 373 0.25 26.64 37.21
CA GLY A 373 1.59 26.32 37.76
C GLY A 373 2.51 27.54 38.00
N ASN A 374 3.14 27.58 39.18
CA ASN A 374 4.12 28.59 39.65
C ASN A 374 5.56 28.02 39.68
N PHE A 375 6.08 27.46 38.58
CA PHE A 375 7.49 27.07 38.53
C PHE A 375 8.21 27.71 37.35
N VAL A 376 9.34 28.35 37.67
CA VAL A 376 10.16 29.21 36.78
C VAL A 376 11.44 28.49 36.34
N ASP A 377 11.50 27.16 36.51
CA ASP A 377 12.69 26.39 36.16
C ASP A 377 12.69 26.11 34.65
N GLY A 378 12.91 27.18 33.89
CA GLY A 378 13.69 27.24 32.67
C GLY A 378 13.40 26.30 31.49
N ARG A 379 12.38 25.44 31.53
CA ARG A 379 11.96 24.59 30.40
C ARG A 379 10.77 25.26 29.70
N PRO A 380 10.99 26.11 28.69
CA PRO A 380 9.94 26.89 28.07
C PRO A 380 9.32 26.07 26.94
N GLY A 381 8.00 25.89 26.93
CA GLY A 381 7.30 25.84 25.63
C GLY A 381 6.45 24.62 25.25
N LEU A 382 6.29 23.60 26.09
CA LEU A 382 5.64 22.35 25.62
C LEU A 382 4.11 22.33 25.68
N ALA A 383 3.51 23.22 26.47
CA ALA A 383 2.08 23.27 26.66
C ALA A 383 1.62 24.70 27.00
N LYS A 384 0.98 25.36 26.04
CA LYS A 384 0.37 26.67 26.28
C LYS A 384 -1.07 26.46 26.68
N HIS A 385 -1.42 26.89 27.89
CA HIS A 385 -2.83 27.10 28.20
C HIS A 385 -3.40 28.03 27.12
N SER A 386 -4.63 27.79 26.72
CA SER A 386 -5.22 28.53 25.63
C SER A 386 -6.73 28.43 25.66
N TYR A 387 -7.34 29.45 25.10
CA TYR A 387 -8.77 29.47 24.88
C TYR A 387 -9.10 28.56 23.70
N GLY A 388 -10.20 27.83 23.79
CA GLY A 388 -10.81 27.23 22.61
C GLY A 388 -11.17 28.33 21.62
N SER A 389 -11.10 28.02 20.34
CA SER A 389 -11.54 28.96 19.31
C SER A 389 -13.06 29.05 19.34
N PRO A 390 -13.64 30.23 19.12
CA PRO A 390 -15.08 30.33 18.89
C PRO A 390 -15.46 29.60 17.60
N GLY A 391 -16.66 29.05 17.55
CA GLY A 391 -17.26 28.58 16.29
C GLY A 391 -17.55 29.75 15.37
N THR A 392 -17.88 29.49 14.11
CA THR A 392 -18.26 30.54 13.16
C THR A 392 -19.77 30.63 12.99
N LYS A 393 -20.21 31.80 12.54
CA LYS A 393 -21.56 32.01 12.04
C LYS A 393 -21.79 31.21 10.76
N GLY A 394 -23.01 30.74 10.53
CA GLY A 394 -23.41 30.20 9.24
C GLY A 394 -23.43 31.28 8.13
N THR A 395 -23.40 30.86 6.87
CA THR A 395 -23.54 31.74 5.70
C THR A 395 -24.85 31.48 4.98
N HIS A 396 -25.57 32.56 4.69
CA HIS A 396 -26.88 32.53 4.04
C HIS A 396 -26.84 31.72 2.73
N TYR A 397 -27.74 30.74 2.58
CA TYR A 397 -27.86 29.81 1.43
C TYR A 397 -26.67 28.89 1.11
N LEU A 398 -25.57 28.95 1.85
CA LEU A 398 -24.34 28.30 1.41
C LEU A 398 -23.87 27.24 2.39
N MET A 399 -23.60 27.63 3.64
CA MET A 399 -22.87 26.76 4.56
C MET A 399 -23.26 26.98 6.01
N SER A 400 -23.27 25.91 6.81
CA SER A 400 -23.38 26.04 8.27
C SER A 400 -22.07 26.49 8.93
N GLY A 401 -22.17 26.99 10.16
CA GLY A 401 -21.01 27.46 10.89
C GLY A 401 -20.01 26.35 11.19
N HIS A 402 -18.72 26.68 11.12
CA HIS A 402 -17.62 25.82 11.50
C HIS A 402 -17.53 25.65 13.02
N GLY A 403 -17.24 24.44 13.47
CA GLY A 403 -16.87 24.21 14.86
C GLY A 403 -15.53 24.86 15.18
N GLY A 404 -15.39 25.39 16.40
CA GLY A 404 -14.15 25.96 16.89
C GLY A 404 -13.14 24.89 17.29
N ASP A 405 -11.87 25.09 16.95
CA ASP A 405 -10.77 24.23 17.40
C ASP A 405 -10.59 24.28 18.92
N ALA A 406 -10.18 23.17 19.53
CA ALA A 406 -9.82 23.10 20.93
C ALA A 406 -8.62 24.02 21.25
N GLY A 407 -8.52 24.46 22.51
CA GLY A 407 -7.36 25.21 22.97
C GLY A 407 -6.10 24.35 23.02
N GLY A 408 -5.04 24.77 22.34
CA GLY A 408 -3.69 24.23 22.54
C GLY A 408 -3.25 23.38 21.36
N ASP A 409 -2.69 22.21 21.63
CA ASP A 409 -2.32 21.26 20.58
C ASP A 409 -3.55 20.56 20.00
N THR A 410 -3.83 20.82 18.72
CA THR A 410 -4.95 20.26 17.97
C THR A 410 -4.54 19.11 17.05
N SER A 411 -3.26 18.70 17.08
CA SER A 411 -2.75 17.57 16.31
C SER A 411 -3.16 16.21 16.89
N ARG A 412 -3.65 16.19 18.14
CA ARG A 412 -4.07 14.99 18.87
C ARG A 412 -5.56 15.07 19.21
N GLY A 413 -6.25 13.93 19.16
CA GLY A 413 -7.66 13.80 19.54
C GLY A 413 -8.65 13.87 18.37
N GLY A 414 -9.87 13.37 18.61
CA GLY A 414 -10.95 13.37 17.62
C GLY A 414 -11.49 14.77 17.36
N CYS A 415 -12.02 15.01 16.16
CA CYS A 415 -12.73 16.26 15.86
C CYS A 415 -14.18 16.23 16.34
N GLY A 416 -14.82 17.40 16.38
CA GLY A 416 -16.27 17.49 16.54
C GLY A 416 -17.03 16.79 15.42
N GLY A 417 -18.34 16.63 15.61
CA GLY A 417 -19.24 16.09 14.61
C GLY A 417 -19.51 17.06 13.46
N ILE A 418 -19.88 16.50 12.33
CA ILE A 418 -20.35 17.22 11.14
C ILE A 418 -21.89 17.27 11.20
N GLY A 419 -22.47 18.45 11.09
CA GLY A 419 -23.91 18.62 10.95
C GLY A 419 -24.41 18.09 9.61
N THR A 420 -25.70 17.77 9.54
CA THR A 420 -26.38 17.22 8.36
C THR A 420 -27.41 18.20 7.79
N GLY A 421 -27.81 17.95 6.53
CA GLY A 421 -28.76 18.79 5.80
C GLY A 421 -28.54 18.78 4.29
N ARG A 422 -29.11 19.76 3.59
CA ARG A 422 -29.06 19.86 2.11
C ARG A 422 -27.87 20.68 1.59
N LEU A 423 -27.42 21.68 2.35
CA LEU A 423 -26.34 22.58 1.93
C LEU A 423 -24.95 22.04 2.26
N ILE A 424 -23.91 22.87 2.23
CA ILE A 424 -22.57 22.47 2.65
C ILE A 424 -22.50 22.52 4.18
N SER A 425 -22.02 21.45 4.82
CA SER A 425 -21.71 21.52 6.25
C SER A 425 -20.44 22.31 6.49
N GLY A 426 -20.45 23.14 7.53
CA GLY A 426 -19.22 23.61 8.14
C GLY A 426 -18.35 22.43 8.58
N LYS A 427 -17.03 22.61 8.50
CA LYS A 427 -16.02 21.74 9.11
C LYS A 427 -16.18 21.66 10.64
N PRO A 428 -15.91 20.49 11.25
CA PRO A 428 -15.82 20.36 12.69
C PRO A 428 -14.51 20.95 13.21
N GLY A 429 -14.52 21.37 14.47
CA GLY A 429 -13.32 21.78 15.19
C GLY A 429 -12.41 20.60 15.52
N ARG A 430 -11.11 20.84 15.54
CA ARG A 430 -10.06 19.84 15.75
C ARG A 430 -9.63 19.75 17.21
N GLY A 431 -9.04 18.61 17.57
CA GLY A 431 -8.45 18.34 18.88
C GLY A 431 -9.45 17.85 19.93
N PHE A 432 -8.94 17.32 21.05
CA PHE A 432 -9.76 16.97 22.21
C PHE A 432 -10.57 18.19 22.67
N GLY A 433 -11.89 18.11 22.61
CA GLY A 433 -12.76 19.26 22.85
C GLY A 433 -13.09 20.11 21.62
N GLY A 434 -12.82 19.66 20.40
CA GLY A 434 -13.21 20.37 19.17
C GLY A 434 -14.75 20.55 19.07
N GLY A 435 -15.18 21.74 18.65
CA GLY A 435 -16.60 22.07 18.50
C GLY A 435 -17.26 21.36 17.31
N GLY A 436 -18.56 21.09 17.41
CA GLY A 436 -19.35 20.54 16.31
C GLY A 436 -19.81 21.61 15.32
N SER A 437 -19.97 21.26 14.04
CA SER A 437 -20.49 22.20 13.05
C SER A 437 -22.00 22.37 13.14
N GLY A 438 -22.52 23.50 12.66
CA GLY A 438 -23.96 23.76 12.63
C GLY A 438 -24.71 22.84 11.67
N ALA A 439 -26.01 22.68 11.87
CA ALA A 439 -26.88 22.02 10.89
C ALA A 439 -27.04 22.89 9.63
N HIS A 440 -27.15 22.25 8.45
CA HIS A 440 -27.08 22.93 7.14
C HIS A 440 -28.35 22.79 6.29
N GLY A 441 -29.52 23.01 6.91
CA GLY A 441 -30.81 23.07 6.23
C GLY A 441 -31.59 21.77 6.31
N ASN A 442 -32.92 21.87 6.30
CA ASN A 442 -33.85 20.75 6.48
C ASN A 442 -34.71 20.59 5.22
N ASN A 443 -34.97 19.35 4.80
CA ASN A 443 -35.72 19.02 3.59
C ASN A 443 -36.99 19.88 3.42
N MET A 444 -37.10 20.63 2.33
CA MET A 444 -38.41 21.06 1.82
C MET A 444 -39.12 19.83 1.24
N LYS A 445 -39.88 19.14 2.09
CA LYS A 445 -41.09 18.35 1.77
C LYS A 445 -41.19 17.87 0.30
N THR A 446 -40.52 16.77 -0.05
CA THR A 446 -41.02 15.87 -1.11
C THR A 446 -41.86 14.80 -0.44
N SER A 447 -43.14 14.81 -0.75
CA SER A 447 -44.32 14.01 -0.37
C SER A 447 -44.20 12.49 -0.10
N ILE A 448 -43.15 11.97 0.54
CA ILE A 448 -43.12 10.58 0.98
C ILE A 448 -42.77 10.55 2.47
N GLU A 449 -43.65 9.90 3.22
CA GLU A 449 -43.68 9.81 4.67
C GLU A 449 -42.40 9.17 5.23
N THR A 450 -41.46 10.00 5.66
CA THR A 450 -40.56 9.64 6.75
C THR A 450 -40.60 10.75 7.79
N ASN A 451 -41.11 10.42 8.98
CA ASN A 451 -41.08 11.28 10.15
C ASN A 451 -39.63 11.42 10.68
N GLY A 452 -38.76 12.13 9.95
CA GLY A 452 -37.35 12.34 10.31
C GLY A 452 -36.98 13.82 10.30
N ASN A 453 -36.54 14.35 11.44
CA ASN A 453 -35.92 15.68 11.53
C ASN A 453 -34.48 15.59 10.97
N ASP A 454 -34.29 15.83 9.67
CA ASP A 454 -33.04 15.49 8.96
C ASP A 454 -31.87 16.50 9.10
N SER A 455 -32.07 17.62 9.80
CA SER A 455 -31.00 18.62 10.04
C SER A 455 -30.45 18.51 11.46
N ILE A 456 -29.50 17.60 11.66
CA ILE A 456 -28.85 17.33 12.94
C ILE A 456 -27.58 18.16 13.00
N SER A 457 -27.31 18.85 14.11
CA SER A 457 -26.02 19.54 14.26
C SER A 457 -24.90 18.56 14.60
N GLY A 458 -23.66 18.95 14.33
CA GLY A 458 -22.49 18.22 14.80
C GLY A 458 -22.39 18.28 16.33
N SER A 459 -22.09 17.14 16.96
CA SER A 459 -21.76 17.08 18.39
C SER A 459 -20.40 17.71 18.66
N GLY A 460 -20.15 18.18 19.89
CA GLY A 460 -18.78 18.48 20.30
C GLY A 460 -17.98 17.20 20.53
N ALA A 461 -16.65 17.27 20.44
CA ALA A 461 -15.76 16.21 20.90
C ALA A 461 -15.62 16.25 22.42
N ASP A 462 -15.40 15.09 23.03
CA ASP A 462 -15.03 14.98 24.44
C ASP A 462 -13.66 15.61 24.69
N GLY A 463 -13.47 16.12 25.90
CA GLY A 463 -12.19 16.57 26.42
C GLY A 463 -11.22 15.41 26.67
N ALA A 464 -10.04 15.72 27.20
CA ALA A 464 -9.05 14.73 27.59
C ALA A 464 -8.10 15.28 28.66
N VAL A 465 -7.30 14.40 29.26
CA VAL A 465 -6.17 14.76 30.11
C VAL A 465 -4.92 14.04 29.61
N LEU A 466 -3.86 14.79 29.32
CA LEU A 466 -2.53 14.27 28.97
C LEU A 466 -1.57 14.60 30.11
N ILE A 467 -0.86 13.60 30.60
CA ILE A 467 0.14 13.72 31.65
C ILE A 467 1.49 13.32 31.09
N ARG A 468 2.48 14.21 31.19
CA ARG A 468 3.87 13.91 30.83
C ARG A 468 4.72 13.91 32.08
N ILE A 469 5.66 12.97 32.16
CA ILE A 469 6.43 12.73 33.39
C ILE A 469 7.93 12.63 33.08
N TRP A 470 8.76 13.21 33.95
CA TRP A 470 10.22 13.17 33.87
C TRP A 470 10.86 12.67 35.18
N LYS A 471 11.82 11.74 35.08
CA LYS A 471 12.58 11.14 36.18
C LYS A 471 13.64 12.10 36.72
N LYS A 472 13.27 12.84 37.77
CA LYS A 472 14.07 13.91 38.40
C LYS A 472 14.46 15.03 37.41
N PRO A 473 14.67 16.27 37.89
CA PRO A 473 15.36 17.24 37.06
C PRO A 473 16.76 16.68 36.77
N TYR A 474 17.15 16.64 35.49
CA TYR A 474 18.56 16.55 35.14
C TYR A 474 19.27 17.68 35.88
N GLU A 475 20.01 17.35 36.95
CA GLU A 475 20.95 18.30 37.53
C GLU A 475 21.91 18.65 36.39
N LYS A 476 21.90 19.92 35.97
CA LYS A 476 22.92 20.43 35.06
C LYS A 476 24.25 20.25 35.79
N GLU A 477 25.07 19.30 35.33
CA GLU A 477 26.50 19.31 35.62
C GLU A 477 27.17 20.53 34.98
#